data_AF-A0A9D5EXD9-F1
#
_entry.id   AF-A0A9D5EXD9-F1
#
_cell.length_a   1.000
_cell.length_b   1.000
_cell.length_c   1.000
_cell.angle_alpha   90.00
_cell.angle_beta   90.00
_cell.angle_gamma   90.00
#
_symmetry.space_group_name_H-M   'P 1'
#
loop_
_entity.id
_entity.type
_entity.pdbx_description
1 polymer ?
#
loop_
_entity_poly.entity_id
_entity_poly.type
_entity_poly.pdbx_seq_one_letter_code
_entity_poly.pdbx_strand_id
1 'polypeptide(L)'
;MPATFPTFAELLPPTKSAPHAGIRWTLTAAGKGLLSIEAPRKCAVYVVVEFQTAWAGRAFHFECLGGQSDKDSLKGGYDVFIGRPHETRCDCKGWAYGRGKPCRHIAAVRAIIENGWMDCPANLDADSGNTEPNELPETI
;
A
#
# COMPACT_ATOMS: atom_id res chain seq x y z
N MET A 1 7.49 19.26 16.31
CA MET A 1 8.23 18.05 15.87
C MET A 1 7.44 17.47 14.70
N PRO A 2 8.05 17.21 13.54
CA PRO A 2 7.33 16.59 12.43
C PRO A 2 6.83 15.21 12.88
N ALA A 3 5.56 14.89 12.62
CA ALA A 3 5.04 13.57 12.90
C ALA A 3 5.75 12.55 11.99
N THR A 4 6.44 11.59 12.58
CA THR A 4 7.03 10.46 11.85
C THR A 4 5.93 9.44 11.65
N PHE A 5 5.56 9.22 10.39
CA PHE A 5 4.56 8.21 10.02
C PHE A 5 5.26 6.92 9.62
N PRO A 6 4.78 5.74 10.09
CA PRO A 6 5.40 4.48 9.73
C PRO A 6 5.28 4.25 8.22
N THR A 7 6.41 3.87 7.62
CA THR A 7 6.51 3.63 6.18
C THR A 7 6.96 2.19 5.93
N PHE A 8 6.16 1.46 5.17
CA PHE A 8 6.35 0.06 4.83
C PHE A 8 6.71 -0.06 3.35
N ALA A 9 7.46 -1.10 3.00
CA ALA A 9 7.82 -1.40 1.62
C ALA A 9 7.68 -2.89 1.34
N GLU A 10 7.12 -3.23 0.18
CA GLU A 10 7.01 -4.60 -0.29
C GLU A 10 7.26 -4.68 -1.80
N LEU A 11 7.90 -5.78 -2.20
CA LEU A 11 8.12 -6.08 -3.61
C LEU A 11 6.87 -6.74 -4.18
N LEU A 12 6.34 -6.14 -5.24
CA LEU A 12 5.25 -6.75 -5.99
C LEU A 12 5.80 -7.92 -6.82
N PRO A 13 4.98 -8.97 -7.06
CA PRO A 13 5.39 -10.09 -7.88
C PRO A 13 5.83 -9.61 -9.27
N PRO A 14 6.96 -10.13 -9.79
CA PRO A 14 7.54 -9.66 -11.03
C PRO A 14 6.58 -9.87 -12.19
N THR A 15 6.47 -8.86 -13.06
CA THR A 15 5.67 -8.95 -14.28
C THR A 15 6.54 -8.76 -15.51
N LYS A 16 6.10 -9.26 -16.66
CA LYS A 16 6.83 -9.15 -17.93
C LYS A 16 7.23 -7.69 -18.27
N SER A 17 6.40 -6.72 -17.88
CA SER A 17 6.62 -5.29 -18.09
C SER A 17 7.36 -4.58 -16.95
N ALA A 18 7.49 -5.20 -15.78
CA ALA A 18 8.11 -4.62 -14.60
C ALA A 18 8.65 -5.76 -13.71
N PRO A 19 9.90 -6.19 -13.91
CA PRO A 19 10.51 -7.27 -13.14
C PRO A 19 10.85 -6.85 -11.70
N HIS A 20 10.98 -5.55 -11.44
CA HIS A 20 11.25 -4.98 -10.12
C HIS A 20 10.22 -3.88 -9.82
N ALA A 21 8.98 -4.30 -9.56
CA ALA A 21 7.95 -3.38 -9.08
C ALA A 21 7.86 -3.49 -7.55
N GLY A 22 7.68 -2.36 -6.89
CA GLY A 22 7.53 -2.30 -5.44
C GLY A 22 6.41 -1.34 -5.06
N ILE A 23 5.93 -1.49 -3.85
CA ILE A 23 5.04 -0.54 -3.20
C ILE A 23 5.72 0.02 -1.96
N ARG A 24 5.43 1.29 -1.69
CA ARG A 24 5.78 1.95 -0.44
C ARG A 24 4.51 2.55 0.13
N TRP A 25 4.17 2.20 1.35
CA TRP A 25 2.97 2.66 2.05
C TRP A 25 3.38 3.47 3.27
N THR A 26 2.92 4.71 3.38
CA THR A 26 3.11 5.56 4.55
C THR A 26 1.75 5.81 5.18
N LEU A 27 1.52 5.29 6.38
CA LEU A 27 0.24 5.41 7.06
C LEU A 27 0.10 6.80 7.69
N THR A 28 -0.88 7.59 7.26
CA THR A 28 -1.12 8.95 7.77
C THR A 28 -2.21 9.01 8.85
N ALA A 29 -3.19 8.12 8.77
CA ALA A 29 -4.24 7.88 9.75
C ALA A 29 -4.84 6.48 9.51
N ALA A 30 -5.66 5.98 10.43
CA ALA A 30 -6.37 4.72 10.22
C ALA A 30 -7.21 4.78 8.93
N GLY A 31 -7.01 3.81 8.02
CA GLY A 31 -7.66 3.78 6.71
C GLY A 31 -7.20 4.86 5.73
N LYS A 32 -6.15 5.64 6.03
CA LYS A 32 -5.64 6.70 5.13
C LYS A 32 -4.11 6.74 5.09
N GLY A 33 -3.54 6.76 3.90
CA GLY A 33 -2.09 6.83 3.74
C GLY A 33 -1.62 7.29 2.38
N LEU A 34 -0.31 7.41 2.24
CA LEU A 34 0.36 7.66 0.98
C LEU A 34 0.85 6.34 0.41
N LEU A 35 0.46 6.03 -0.81
CA LEU A 35 0.93 4.87 -1.55
C LEU A 35 1.80 5.32 -2.72
N SER A 36 3.05 4.89 -2.73
CA SER A 36 3.93 5.01 -3.88
C SER A 36 4.05 3.65 -4.56
N ILE A 37 3.70 3.59 -5.84
CA ILE A 37 3.91 2.41 -6.69
C ILE A 37 5.14 2.67 -7.55
N GLU A 38 6.23 1.98 -7.23
CA GLU A 38 7.52 2.10 -7.88
C GLU A 38 7.66 1.01 -8.95
N ALA A 39 8.07 1.41 -10.16
CA ALA A 39 8.44 0.52 -11.24
C ALA A 39 9.70 1.08 -11.91
N PRO A 40 10.48 0.27 -12.67
CA PRO A 40 11.83 0.65 -13.12
C PRO A 40 11.94 1.96 -13.90
N ARG A 41 10.84 2.48 -14.46
CA ARG A 41 10.80 3.73 -15.23
C ARG A 41 9.62 4.65 -14.86
N LYS A 42 8.81 4.27 -13.87
CA LYS A 42 7.58 4.97 -13.52
C LYS A 42 7.39 4.88 -12.01
N CYS A 43 7.20 6.01 -11.35
CA CYS A 43 6.85 6.05 -9.93
C CYS A 43 5.59 6.88 -9.82
N ALA A 44 4.51 6.34 -9.27
CA ALA A 44 3.27 7.08 -9.07
C ALA A 44 2.95 7.15 -7.58
N VAL A 45 2.64 8.35 -7.10
CA VAL A 45 2.31 8.61 -5.70
C VAL A 45 0.84 8.95 -5.59
N TYR A 46 0.14 8.27 -4.68
CA TYR A 46 -1.29 8.43 -4.45
C TYR A 46 -1.56 8.73 -2.97
N VAL A 47 -2.51 9.61 -2.71
CA VAL A 47 -3.24 9.60 -1.43
C VAL A 47 -4.31 8.52 -1.53
N VAL A 48 -4.32 7.61 -0.58
CA VAL A 48 -5.32 6.55 -0.50
C VAL A 48 -6.19 6.80 0.72
N VAL A 49 -7.50 6.83 0.52
CA VAL A 49 -8.50 7.01 1.57
C VAL A 49 -9.49 5.85 1.49
N GLU A 50 -9.60 5.07 2.55
CA GLU A 50 -10.66 4.10 2.71
C GLU A 50 -11.99 4.81 2.98
N PHE A 51 -13.05 4.35 2.32
CA PHE A 51 -14.40 4.83 2.57
C PHE A 51 -15.36 3.67 2.81
N GLN A 52 -16.38 3.93 3.61
CA GLN A 52 -17.39 2.93 3.95
C GLN A 52 -18.26 2.61 2.75
N THR A 53 -18.62 1.33 2.62
CA THR A 53 -19.52 0.85 1.57
C THR A 53 -20.57 -0.07 2.16
N ALA A 54 -21.72 -0.16 1.51
CA ALA A 54 -22.76 -1.13 1.87
C ALA A 54 -22.46 -2.56 1.39
N TRP A 55 -21.39 -2.77 0.61
CA TRP A 55 -21.01 -4.06 0.05
C TRP A 55 -20.04 -4.82 0.95
N ALA A 56 -19.99 -6.14 0.79
CA ALA A 56 -19.05 -6.99 1.52
C ALA A 56 -17.63 -6.83 0.95
N GLY A 57 -16.87 -5.87 1.48
CA GLY A 57 -15.50 -5.58 1.07
C GLY A 57 -15.00 -4.23 1.61
N ARG A 58 -13.86 -3.78 1.10
CA ARG A 58 -13.28 -2.47 1.40
C ARG A 58 -13.18 -1.65 0.11
N ALA A 59 -13.51 -0.36 0.17
CA ALA A 59 -13.30 0.55 -0.94
C ALA A 59 -12.32 1.66 -0.59
N PHE A 60 -11.57 2.06 -1.59
CA PHE A 60 -10.49 3.00 -1.48
C PHE A 60 -10.55 3.98 -2.63
N HIS A 61 -10.41 5.27 -2.30
CA HIS A 61 -10.24 6.32 -3.27
C HIS A 61 -8.75 6.65 -3.39
N PHE A 62 -8.25 6.70 -4.62
CA PHE A 62 -6.86 6.98 -4.95
C PHE A 62 -6.77 8.33 -5.63
N GLU A 63 -6.19 9.32 -4.96
CA GLU A 63 -5.91 10.62 -5.55
C GLU A 63 -4.43 10.69 -5.96
N CYS A 64 -4.15 10.83 -7.26
CA CYS A 64 -2.78 10.88 -7.77
C CYS A 64 -2.13 12.23 -7.46
N LEU A 65 -1.07 12.22 -6.65
CA LEU A 65 -0.27 13.41 -6.35
C LEU A 65 0.79 13.71 -7.41
N GLY A 66 1.19 12.72 -8.21
CA GLY A 66 2.14 12.91 -9.30
C GLY A 66 2.96 11.68 -9.65
N GLY A 67 3.88 11.86 -10.60
CA GLY A 67 4.82 10.83 -11.06
C GLY A 67 4.25 9.84 -12.10
N GLN A 68 2.95 9.91 -12.38
CA GLN A 68 2.33 9.10 -13.42
C GLN A 68 2.50 9.74 -14.82
N SER A 69 2.69 8.89 -15.83
CA SER A 69 2.74 9.30 -17.24
C SER A 69 1.36 9.38 -17.91
N ASP A 70 0.30 8.96 -17.20
CA ASP A 70 -1.08 8.99 -17.70
C ASP A 70 -1.70 10.36 -17.40
N LYS A 71 -2.14 11.05 -18.46
CA LYS A 71 -2.79 12.36 -18.36
C LYS A 71 -4.19 12.29 -17.74
N ASP A 72 -4.81 11.11 -17.69
CA ASP A 72 -6.16 10.91 -17.14
C ASP A 72 -6.22 10.93 -15.60
N SER A 73 -5.15 10.53 -14.93
CA SER A 73 -5.04 10.48 -13.46
C SER A 73 -5.16 11.85 -12.77
N LEU A 74 -4.84 12.92 -13.51
CA LEU A 74 -4.85 14.30 -13.00
C LEU A 74 -6.26 14.89 -12.83
N LYS A 75 -7.33 14.18 -13.25
CA LYS A 75 -8.68 14.74 -13.33
C LYS A 75 -9.73 14.16 -12.40
N GLY A 76 -9.41 13.21 -11.52
CA GLY A 76 -10.46 12.71 -10.60
C GLY A 76 -10.14 11.49 -9.75
N GLY A 77 -8.87 11.06 -9.69
CA GLY A 77 -8.49 9.88 -8.92
C GLY A 77 -9.08 8.58 -9.49
N TYR A 78 -8.93 7.50 -8.73
CA TYR A 78 -9.45 6.18 -9.07
C TYR A 78 -10.10 5.53 -7.86
N ASP A 79 -11.27 4.94 -8.05
CA ASP A 79 -11.86 4.10 -7.02
C ASP A 79 -11.42 2.64 -7.20
N VAL A 80 -11.10 2.01 -6.07
CA VAL A 80 -10.66 0.63 -5.98
C VAL A 80 -11.51 -0.07 -4.95
N PHE A 81 -12.21 -1.12 -5.37
CA PHE A 81 -13.00 -1.97 -4.48
C PHE A 81 -12.35 -3.34 -4.37
N ILE A 82 -12.02 -3.74 -3.14
CA ILE A 82 -11.52 -5.07 -2.79
C ILE A 82 -12.63 -5.83 -2.08
N GLY A 83 -13.39 -6.61 -2.85
CA GLY A 83 -14.35 -7.60 -2.36
C GLY A 83 -13.81 -9.02 -2.52
N ARG A 84 -14.72 -9.98 -2.76
CA ARG A 84 -14.33 -11.35 -3.12
C ARG A 84 -13.48 -11.36 -4.40
N PRO A 85 -12.74 -12.45 -4.72
CA PRO A 85 -11.86 -12.51 -5.88
C PRO A 85 -12.51 -12.10 -7.21
N HIS A 86 -13.81 -12.34 -7.39
CA HIS A 86 -14.58 -12.01 -8.60
C HIS A 86 -15.28 -10.64 -8.54
N GLU A 87 -15.27 -10.00 -7.39
CA GLU A 87 -15.94 -8.71 -7.12
C GLU A 87 -14.92 -7.56 -7.04
N THR A 88 -13.62 -7.86 -7.08
CA THR A 88 -12.56 -6.85 -7.04
C THR A 88 -12.59 -6.00 -8.32
N ARG A 89 -12.68 -4.67 -8.18
CA ARG A 89 -12.77 -3.73 -9.31
C ARG A 89 -11.88 -2.50 -9.09
N CYS A 90 -11.42 -1.92 -10.19
CA CYS A 90 -10.67 -0.67 -10.19
C CYS A 90 -11.04 0.12 -11.44
N ASP A 91 -11.29 1.42 -11.27
CA ASP A 91 -11.68 2.32 -12.36
C ASP A 91 -10.51 2.80 -13.24
N CYS A 92 -9.29 2.32 -12.97
CA CYS A 92 -8.14 2.68 -13.78
C CYS A 92 -8.27 2.14 -15.22
N LYS A 93 -8.23 3.04 -16.21
CA LYS A 93 -8.29 2.67 -17.64
C LYS A 93 -6.94 2.19 -18.21
N GLY A 94 -5.81 2.59 -17.58
CA GLY A 94 -4.47 2.46 -18.17
C GLY A 94 -3.59 1.33 -17.60
N TRP A 95 -3.98 0.66 -16.51
CA TRP A 95 -3.10 -0.26 -15.77
C TRP A 95 -3.66 -1.68 -15.59
N ALA A 96 -4.67 -2.05 -16.38
CA ALA A 96 -5.08 -3.44 -16.52
C ALA A 96 -3.95 -4.24 -17.18
N TYR A 97 -3.27 -5.08 -16.41
CA TYR A 97 -2.42 -6.11 -16.99
C TYR A 97 -3.31 -6.97 -17.91
N GLY A 98 -2.97 -7.08 -19.20
CA GLY A 98 -3.77 -7.82 -20.15
C GLY A 98 -4.19 -9.23 -19.68
N ARG A 99 -5.33 -9.71 -20.20
CA ARG A 99 -5.96 -11.03 -19.98
C ARG A 99 -5.82 -11.59 -18.55
N GLY A 100 -6.65 -11.09 -17.63
CA GLY A 100 -6.99 -11.79 -16.38
C GLY A 100 -6.09 -11.54 -15.17
N LYS A 101 -5.24 -10.52 -15.18
CA LYS A 101 -4.42 -10.14 -14.02
C LYS A 101 -4.96 -8.88 -13.33
N PRO A 102 -4.90 -8.80 -11.99
CA PRO A 102 -5.37 -7.63 -11.23
C PRO A 102 -4.49 -6.42 -11.53
N CYS A 103 -5.07 -5.22 -11.62
CA CYS A 103 -4.29 -3.99 -11.84
C CYS A 103 -3.30 -3.74 -10.70
N ARG A 104 -2.32 -2.85 -10.93
CA ARG A 104 -1.30 -2.53 -9.90
C ARG A 104 -1.90 -1.92 -8.65
N HIS A 105 -2.97 -1.13 -8.79
CA HIS A 105 -3.68 -0.57 -7.64
C HIS A 105 -4.31 -1.69 -6.80
N ILE A 106 -4.99 -2.64 -7.44
CA ILE A 106 -5.57 -3.80 -6.73
C ILE A 106 -4.47 -4.62 -6.04
N ALA A 107 -3.37 -4.93 -6.73
CA ALA A 107 -2.27 -5.70 -6.16
C ALA A 107 -1.65 -4.97 -4.96
N ALA A 108 -1.45 -3.65 -5.07
CA ALA A 108 -0.93 -2.83 -3.99
C ALA A 108 -1.87 -2.78 -2.78
N VAL A 109 -3.17 -2.53 -2.99
CA VAL A 109 -4.15 -2.51 -1.89
C VAL A 109 -4.26 -3.87 -1.22
N ARG A 110 -4.28 -4.96 -2.01
CA ARG A 110 -4.31 -6.31 -1.44
C ARG A 110 -3.12 -6.56 -0.54
N ALA A 111 -1.92 -6.23 -1.00
CA ALA A 111 -0.72 -6.34 -0.17
C ALA A 111 -0.84 -5.53 1.14
N ILE A 112 -1.31 -4.28 1.08
CA ILE A 112 -1.50 -3.45 2.29
C ILE A 112 -2.51 -4.09 3.26
N ILE A 113 -3.62 -4.65 2.74
CA ILE A 113 -4.64 -5.31 3.56
C ILE A 113 -4.13 -6.64 4.14
N GLU A 114 -3.50 -7.48 3.32
CA GLU A 114 -2.99 -8.80 3.69
C GLU A 114 -1.89 -8.69 4.76
N ASN A 115 -1.09 -7.62 4.73
CA ASN A 115 -0.10 -7.33 5.77
C ASN A 115 -0.66 -6.54 6.97
N GLY A 116 -1.93 -6.15 6.97
CA GLY A 116 -2.55 -5.42 8.09
C GLY A 116 -2.04 -3.98 8.29
N TRP A 117 -1.48 -3.35 7.26
CA TRP A 117 -0.87 -2.02 7.37
C TRP A 117 -1.86 -0.84 7.40
N MET A 118 -3.15 -1.09 7.13
CA MET A 118 -4.20 -0.06 7.17
C MET A 118 -4.58 0.34 8.60
N ASP A 119 -4.43 -0.58 9.55
CA ASP A 119 -4.97 -0.49 10.90
C ASP A 119 -3.87 -0.29 11.95
N CYS A 120 -2.60 -0.26 11.53
CA CYS A 120 -1.46 -0.22 12.44
C CYS A 120 -1.47 1.09 13.26
N PRO A 121 -1.63 1.03 14.59
CA PRO A 121 -1.41 2.21 15.41
C PRO A 121 0.07 2.59 15.32
N ALA A 122 0.36 3.89 15.40
CA ALA A 122 1.68 4.51 15.21
C ALA A 122 2.79 4.07 16.20
N ASN A 123 2.71 2.87 16.78
CA ASN A 123 3.61 2.37 17.82
C ASN A 123 4.43 1.16 17.34
N LEU A 124 5.08 1.28 16.17
CA LEU A 124 6.10 0.31 15.74
C LEU A 124 7.46 0.55 16.41
N ASP A 125 7.64 1.69 17.08
CA ASP A 125 8.82 1.97 17.91
C ASP A 125 8.80 1.23 19.26
N ALA A 126 7.75 0.45 19.58
CA ALA A 126 7.67 -0.30 20.84
C ALA A 126 8.48 -1.60 20.86
N ASP A 127 9.02 -2.07 19.73
CA ASP A 127 9.80 -3.32 19.65
C ASP A 127 11.29 -3.05 19.35
N SER A 128 11.90 -2.10 20.06
CA SER A 128 13.36 -1.88 20.02
C SER A 128 14.04 -1.96 21.38
N GLY A 129 13.36 -2.52 22.39
CA GLY A 129 13.95 -2.69 23.71
C GLY A 129 13.53 -3.98 24.39
N ASN A 130 14.30 -5.06 24.19
CA ASN A 130 14.82 -5.87 25.30
C ASN A 130 15.86 -6.92 24.82
N THR A 131 17.09 -6.49 24.54
CA THR A 131 18.25 -7.39 24.75
C THR A 131 18.85 -7.00 26.09
N GLU A 132 18.30 -7.54 27.18
CA GLU A 132 19.03 -7.60 28.43
C GLU A 132 20.24 -8.51 28.20
N PRO A 133 21.49 -8.04 28.34
CA PRO A 133 22.60 -8.96 28.49
C PRO A 133 22.38 -9.71 29.79
N ASN A 134 22.06 -10.99 29.67
CA ASN A 134 21.99 -11.96 30.75
C ASN A 134 23.35 -11.97 31.49
N GLU A 135 23.46 -11.18 32.56
CA GLU A 135 24.52 -11.30 33.54
C GLU A 135 24.39 -12.68 34.19
N LEU A 136 25.25 -13.60 33.77
CA LEU A 136 25.32 -14.94 34.34
C LEU A 136 25.66 -14.87 35.84
N PRO A 137 24.97 -15.63 36.70
CA PRO A 137 25.31 -15.71 38.11
C PRO A 137 26.57 -16.56 38.35
N GLU A 138 27.45 -15.98 39.17
CA GLU A 138 28.29 -16.55 40.23
C GLU A 138 28.92 -17.94 40.07
N THR A 139 30.23 -18.01 40.36
CA THR A 139 30.73 -19.09 41.24
C THR A 139 32.03 -18.68 41.96
N ILE A 140 31.91 -18.55 43.28
CA ILE A 140 32.79 -18.93 44.41
C ILE A 140 34.30 -18.99 44.15
#